data_AF-A0A0G0XII2-F1
#
_entry.id   AF-A0A0G0XII2-F1
#
_cell.length_a   1.000
_cell.length_b   1.000
_cell.length_c   1.000
_cell.angle_alpha   90.00
_cell.angle_beta   90.00
_cell.angle_gamma   90.00
#
_symmetry.space_group_name_H-M   'P 1'
#
loop_
_entity.id
_entity.type
_entity.pdbx_description
1 polymer ?
#
loop_
_entity_poly.entity_id
_entity_poly.type
_entity_poly.pdbx_seq_one_letter_code
_entity_poly.pdbx_strand_id
1 'polypeptide(L)' 'MHHKRVVNQAMQRVMNAGAKGVKIVLSGRIGGAEIGRVEKYAMGSVPLTTIREDVQFAIAPSLTKSGYVGVKVWVCRK' A
#
# COMPACT_ATOMS: atom_id res chain seq x y z
N MET A 1 13.96 -5.22 8.72
CA MET A 1 13.83 -4.43 7.47
C MET A 1 12.80 -3.33 7.72
N HIS A 2 13.10 -2.07 7.40
CA HIS A 2 12.20 -0.95 7.70
C HIS A 2 11.02 -0.95 6.70
N HIS A 3 9.79 -0.80 7.19
CA HIS A 3 8.56 -0.88 6.37
C HIS A 3 8.58 0.10 5.20
N LYS A 4 9.06 1.33 5.42
CA LYS A 4 9.23 2.36 4.38
C LYS A 4 10.03 1.88 3.16
N ARG A 5 11.14 1.17 3.39
CA ARG A 5 12.00 0.68 2.30
C ARG A 5 11.27 -0.36 1.45
N VAL A 6 10.55 -1.26 2.10
CA VAL A 6 9.77 -2.32 1.43
C VAL A 6 8.64 -1.69 0.60
N VAL A 7 7.93 -0.71 1.16
CA VAL A 7 6.86 0.01 0.46
C VAL A 7 7.40 0.73 -0.78
N ASN A 8 8.49 1.50 -0.64
CA ASN A 8 9.09 2.20 -1.78
C ASN A 8 9.55 1.24 -2.87
N GLN A 9 10.18 0.12 -2.50
CA GLN A 9 10.60 -0.90 -3.47
C GLN A 9 9.40 -1.54 -4.17
N ALA A 10 8.31 -1.83 -3.44
CA ALA A 10 7.09 -2.38 -4.02
C ALA A 10 6.42 -1.39 -4.99
N MET A 11 6.32 -0.11 -4.61
CA MET A 11 5.76 0.92 -5.49
C MET A 11 6.56 1.06 -6.78
N GLN A 12 7.90 1.10 -6.68
CA GLN A 12 8.76 1.18 -7.86
C GLN A 12 8.59 -0.03 -8.77
N ARG A 13 8.49 -1.25 -8.22
CA ARG A 13 8.25 -2.46 -9.00
C ARG A 13 6.93 -2.41 -9.77
N VAL A 14 5.85 -1.95 -9.13
CA VAL A 14 4.53 -1.83 -9.76
C VAL A 14 4.53 -0.79 -10.88
N MET A 15 5.19 0.35 -10.66
CA MET A 15 5.31 1.41 -11.66
C MET A 15 6.19 0.97 -12.84
N ASN A 16 7.29 0.26 -12.57
CA ASN A 16 8.14 -0.33 -13.62
C ASN A 16 7.41 -1.41 -14.43
N ALA A 17 6.42 -2.09 -13.84
CA ALA A 17 5.57 -3.05 -14.55
C ALA A 17 4.53 -2.39 -15.47
N GLY A 18 4.50 -1.06 -15.55
CA GLY A 18 3.61 -0.31 -16.44
C GLY A 18 2.25 0.07 -15.83
N ALA A 19 2.10 -0.02 -14.51
CA ALA A 19 0.91 0.48 -13.84
C ALA A 19 0.78 2.01 -13.97
N LYS A 20 -0.45 2.51 -14.08
CA LYS A 20 -0.77 3.95 -14.12
C LYS A 20 -0.61 4.61 -12.75
N GLY A 21 -0.84 3.84 -11.68
CA GLY A 21 -0.58 4.28 -10.32
C GLY A 21 -0.74 3.17 -9.29
N VAL A 22 -0.18 3.40 -8.12
CA VAL A 22 -0.25 2.51 -6.98
C VAL A 22 -0.48 3.31 -5.70
N LYS A 23 -1.32 2.78 -4.82
CA LYS A 23 -1.56 3.31 -3.48
C LYS A 23 -1.44 2.18 -2.48
N ILE A 24 -0.62 2.36 -1.46
CA ILE A 24 -0.40 1.39 -0.38
C ILE A 24 -0.73 2.09 0.93
N VAL A 25 -1.59 1.49 1.73
CA VAL A 25 -1.97 1.99 3.05
C VAL A 25 -1.65 0.91 4.08
N LEU A 26 -0.84 1.29 5.05
CA LEU A 26 -0.51 0.48 6.22
C LEU A 26 -1.29 1.03 7.42
N SER A 27 -1.97 0.16 8.15
CA SER A 27 -2.71 0.53 9.35
C SER A 27 -2.38 -0.40 10.50
N GLY A 28 -2.06 0.15 11.67
CA GLY A 28 -1.80 -0.62 12.89
C GLY A 28 -0.54 -0.18 13.60
N ARG A 29 0.05 -1.07 14.39
CA ARG A 29 1.27 -0.82 15.17
C ARG A 29 2.52 -0.97 14.30
N ILE A 30 2.70 -0.01 13.40
CA ILE A 30 3.77 -0.05 12.39
C ILE A 30 5.14 0.05 13.06
N GLY A 31 6.02 -0.92 12.80
CA GLY A 31 7.39 -0.95 13.34
C GLY A 31 7.46 -1.24 14.84
N GLY A 32 6.40 -1.78 15.45
CA GLY A 32 6.38 -2.05 16.90
C GLY A 32 6.05 -0.84 17.76
N ALA A 33 5.59 0.26 17.14
CA ALA A 33 5.12 1.43 17.88
C ALA A 33 3.99 1.06 18.86
N GLU A 34 3.98 1.74 20.02
CA GLU A 34 2.96 1.53 21.04
C GLU A 34 1.57 1.98 20.58
N ILE A 35 1.54 3.08 19.84
CA ILE A 35 0.34 3.67 19.27
C ILE A 35 0.19 3.25 17.81
N GLY A 36 -0.99 2.77 17.45
CA GLY A 36 -1.33 2.45 16.08
C GLY A 36 -1.42 3.71 15.20
N ARG A 37 -0.88 3.64 13.99
CA ARG A 37 -0.97 4.74 13.01
C ARG A 37 -1.35 4.23 11.62
N VAL A 38 -1.80 5.16 10.79
CA VAL A 38 -2.12 4.90 9.38
C VAL A 38 -1.13 5.65 8.51
N GLU A 39 -0.27 4.93 7.81
CA GLU A 39 0.64 5.49 6.82
C GLU A 39 0.10 5.24 5.42
N LYS A 40 0.03 6.29 4.60
CA LYS A 40 -0.44 6.24 3.22
C LYS A 40 0.73 6.57 2.30
N TYR A 41 0.92 5.74 1.30
CA TYR A 41 1.90 5.91 0.25
C TYR A 41 1.18 5.84 -1.09
N ALA A 42 1.47 6.76 -1.99
CA ALA A 42 0.87 6.79 -3.32
C ALA A 42 1.90 7.27 -4.35
N MET A 43 1.81 6.71 -5.55
CA MET A 43 2.68 7.03 -6.68
C MET A 43 1.87 6.89 -7.97
N GLY A 44 1.98 7.84 -8.89
CA GLY A 44 1.15 7.88 -10.10
C GLY A 44 -0.30 8.30 -9.83
N SER A 45 -1.22 7.90 -10.72
CA SER A 45 -2.64 8.25 -10.64
C SER A 45 -3.49 7.03 -10.25
N VAL A 46 -4.27 7.16 -9.17
CA VAL A 46 -5.21 6.13 -8.70
C VAL A 46 -6.57 6.79 -8.44
N PRO A 47 -7.40 6.95 -9.50
CA PRO A 47 -8.74 7.51 -9.34
C PRO A 47 -9.66 6.50 -8.65
N LEU A 48 -10.26 6.88 -7.52
CA LEU A 48 -11.18 6.03 -6.76
C LEU A 48 -12.66 6.30 -7.07
N THR A 49 -12.94 7.42 -7.73
CA THR A 49 -14.30 7.85 -8.09
C THR A 49 -14.67 7.46 -9.52
N THR A 50 -13.67 7.30 -10.40
CA THR A 50 -13.89 6.98 -11.81
C THR A 50 -14.11 5.48 -11.99
N ILE A 51 -15.36 5.06 -12.18
CA ILE A 51 -15.75 3.64 -12.33
C ILE A 51 -15.14 2.99 -13.58
N ARG A 52 -14.84 3.79 -14.63
CA ARG A 52 -14.25 3.29 -15.88
C ARG A 52 -12.79 2.84 -15.76
N GLU A 53 -12.11 3.25 -14.71
CA GLU A 53 -10.69 2.95 -14.52
C GLU A 53 -10.55 1.58 -13.84
N ASP A 54 -9.69 0.72 -14.39
CA ASP A 54 -9.43 -0.59 -13.80
C ASP A 54 -8.50 -0.45 -12.58
N VAL A 55 -9.12 -0.41 -11.40
CA VAL A 55 -8.43 -0.33 -10.12
C VAL A 55 -8.60 -1.64 -9.37
N GLN A 56 -7.51 -2.40 -9.28
CA GLN A 56 -7.46 -3.61 -8.49
C GLN A 56 -7.19 -3.28 -7.03
N PHE A 57 -8.00 -3.86 -6.14
CA PHE A 57 -7.86 -3.71 -4.70
C PHE A 57 -7.54 -5.04 -4.04
N ALA A 58 -6.60 -5.04 -3.10
CA ALA A 58 -6.25 -6.20 -2.30
C ALA A 58 -6.02 -5.80 -0.83
N ILE A 59 -6.39 -6.72 0.07
CA ILE A 59 -6.13 -6.60 1.51
C ILE A 59 -5.36 -7.81 2.00
N ALA A 60 -4.37 -7.57 2.85
CA ALA A 60 -3.61 -8.62 3.50
C ALA A 60 -3.28 -8.20 4.94
N PRO A 61 -3.61 -9.02 5.95
CA PRO A 61 -3.11 -8.84 7.29
C PRO A 61 -1.67 -9.35 7.40
N SER A 62 -0.84 -8.64 8.16
CA SER A 62 0.53 -9.03 8.50
C SER A 62 0.63 -9.26 10.00
N LEU A 63 0.96 -10.49 10.40
CA LEU A 63 1.22 -10.81 11.80
C LEU A 63 2.62 -10.33 12.17
N THR A 64 2.70 -9.42 13.14
CA THR A 64 3.96 -8.93 13.69
C THR A 64 4.06 -9.28 15.16
N LYS A 65 5.25 -9.13 15.75
CA LYS A 65 5.47 -9.37 17.18
C LYS A 65 4.57 -8.52 18.09
N SER A 66 4.17 -7.34 17.62
CA SER A 66 3.34 -6.39 18.37
C SER A 66 1.86 -6.43 17.96
N GLY A 67 1.42 -7.51 17.30
CA GLY A 67 0.05 -7.69 16.83
C GLY A 67 -0.08 -7.60 15.31
N TYR A 68 -1.28 -7.28 14.83
CA TYR A 68 -1.58 -7.24 13.40
C TYR A 68 -1.36 -5.86 12.77
N VAL A 69 -0.78 -5.85 11.57
CA VAL A 69 -0.71 -4.68 10.70
C VAL A 69 -1.52 -4.98 9.45
N GLY A 70 -2.54 -4.17 9.19
CA GLY A 70 -3.33 -4.25 7.97
C GLY A 70 -2.60 -3.60 6.80
N VAL A 71 -2.51 -4.31 5.68
CA VAL A 71 -1.98 -3.80 4.41
C VAL A 71 -3.13 -3.73 3.41
N LYS A 72 -3.37 -2.54 2.87
CA LYS A 72 -4.35 -2.30 1.80
C LYS A 72 -3.62 -1.75 0.58
N VAL A 73 -3.85 -2.35 -0.58
CA VAL A 73 -3.18 -1.98 -1.83
C VAL A 73 -4.21 -1.71 -2.91
N TRP A 74 -4.00 -0.63 -3.66
CA TRP A 74 -4.71 -0.32 -4.89
C TRP A 74 -3.69 -0.21 -6.02
N VAL A 75 -3.96 -0.86 -7.13
CA VAL A 75 -3.16 -0.77 -8.36
C VAL A 75 -4.09 -0.37 -9.49
N CYS A 76 -3.79 0.76 -10.12
CA CYS A 76 -4.49 1.22 -11.31
C CYS A 76 -3.72 0.74 -12.53
N ARG A 77 -4.38 -0.09 -13.36
CA ARG A 77 -3.83 -0.54 -14.63
C ARG A 77 -4.10 0.51 -15.71
N LYS A 78 -3.27 0.49 -16.75
CA LYS A 78 -3.44 1.35 -17.92
C LYS A 78 -4.49 0.78 -18.87
#